data_AF-A0A455QLH7-F1
#
_entry.id   AF-A0A455QLH7-F1
#
_cell.length_a   1.000
_cell.length_b   1.000
_cell.length_c   1.000
_cell.angle_alpha   90.00
_cell.angle_beta   90.00
_cell.angle_gamma   90.00
#
_symmetry.space_group_name_H-M   'P 1'
#
loop_
_entity.id
_entity.type
_entity.pdbx_description
1 polymer ?
#
loop_
_entity_poly.entity_id
_entity_poly.type
_entity_poly.pdbx_seq_one_letter_code
_entity_poly.pdbx_strand_id
1 'polypeptide(L)'
;LPYGWGTGGIQVTASIIGPEDTLKVIDQGADDTTNAVSIRRFFARVAGVATTESTREASIIQTRHRIPETPLREGQVMVYQVPMPEPLFKLEPRVAESTRLHALADYGLMQVKL
;
A
#
# COMPACT_ATOMS: atom_id res chain seq x y z
N LEU A 1 10.20 -1.06 -11.91
CA LEU A 1 8.77 -0.78 -12.20
C LEU A 1 8.61 0.71 -12.47
N PRO A 2 7.81 1.13 -13.47
CA PRO A 2 7.59 2.55 -13.74
C PRO A 2 6.90 3.25 -12.55
N TYR A 3 7.08 4.57 -12.43
CA TYR A 3 6.26 5.37 -11.52
C TYR A 3 4.76 5.14 -11.78
N GLY A 4 3.95 5.07 -10.72
CA GLY A 4 2.52 4.75 -10.81
C GLY A 4 2.19 3.24 -10.69
N TRP A 5 3.17 2.35 -10.78
CA TRP A 5 3.00 0.90 -10.62
C TRP A 5 3.34 0.41 -9.19
N GLY A 6 3.06 1.25 -8.19
CA GLY A 6 3.22 0.86 -6.79
C GLY A 6 4.63 0.91 -6.22
N THR A 7 5.53 1.69 -6.83
CA THR A 7 6.93 1.84 -6.38
C THR A 7 7.07 2.26 -4.91
N GLY A 8 6.20 3.13 -4.41
CA GLY A 8 6.19 3.50 -2.99
C GLY A 8 5.92 2.32 -2.06
N GLY A 9 4.93 1.48 -2.39
CA GLY A 9 4.66 0.25 -1.63
C GLY A 9 5.83 -0.74 -1.67
N ILE A 10 6.51 -0.86 -2.82
CA ILE A 10 7.70 -1.71 -2.95
C ILE A 10 8.84 -1.20 -2.07
N GLN A 11 9.09 0.11 -2.05
CA GLN A 11 10.14 0.69 -1.21
C GLN A 11 9.87 0.47 0.28
N VAL A 12 8.62 0.67 0.72
CA VAL A 12 8.22 0.39 2.10
C VAL A 12 8.42 -1.07 2.43
N THR A 13 7.89 -2.01 1.63
CA THR A 13 8.06 -3.45 1.83
C THR A 13 9.54 -3.85 1.88
N ALA A 14 10.36 -3.34 0.95
CA ALA A 14 11.79 -3.62 0.92
C ALA A 14 12.54 -3.08 2.15
N SER A 15 12.01 -2.05 2.82
CA SER A 15 12.63 -1.46 4.00
C SER A 15 12.28 -2.19 5.31
N ILE A 16 11.22 -3.00 5.29
CA ILE A 16 10.71 -3.67 6.51
C ILE A 16 10.79 -5.20 6.44
N ILE A 17 10.91 -5.78 5.25
CA ILE A 17 10.88 -7.23 5.07
C ILE A 17 12.18 -7.89 5.55
N GLY A 18 12.05 -8.88 6.43
CA GLY A 18 13.13 -9.73 6.92
C GLY A 18 13.12 -11.14 6.29
N PRO A 19 14.17 -11.94 6.54
CA PRO A 19 14.29 -13.28 5.96
C PRO A 19 13.23 -14.29 6.44
N GLU A 20 12.68 -14.08 7.65
CA GLU A 20 11.64 -14.94 8.24
C GLU A 20 10.21 -14.51 7.87
N ASP A 21 10.06 -13.42 7.10
CA ASP A 21 8.75 -12.94 6.70
C ASP A 21 8.11 -13.81 5.61
N THR A 22 6.79 -13.90 5.68
CA THR A 22 5.96 -14.49 4.63
C THR A 22 5.16 -13.37 3.95
N LEU A 23 5.48 -13.10 2.69
CA LEU A 23 4.90 -12.01 1.92
C LEU A 23 3.65 -12.45 1.14
N LYS A 24 2.54 -11.74 1.34
CA LYS A 24 1.38 -11.75 0.46
C LYS A 24 1.33 -10.46 -0.36
N VAL A 25 1.01 -10.55 -1.64
CA VAL A 25 0.84 -9.37 -2.51
C VAL A 25 -0.47 -9.50 -3.27
N ILE A 26 -1.32 -8.48 -3.17
CA ILE A 26 -2.62 -8.42 -3.85
C ILE A 26 -2.80 -7.11 -4.61
N ASP A 27 -3.48 -7.16 -5.76
CA ASP A 27 -3.97 -6.00 -6.51
C ASP A 27 -5.45 -6.25 -6.81
N GLN A 28 -6.32 -5.27 -6.54
CA GLN A 28 -7.78 -5.42 -6.61
C GLN A 28 -8.32 -6.57 -5.73
N GLY A 29 -7.55 -7.01 -4.74
CA GLY A 29 -7.90 -8.13 -3.85
C GLY A 29 -7.48 -9.50 -4.35
N ALA A 30 -6.83 -9.60 -5.52
CA ALA A 30 -6.39 -10.85 -6.12
C ALA A 30 -4.86 -10.96 -6.19
N ASP A 31 -4.36 -12.16 -5.90
CA ASP A 31 -2.93 -12.51 -5.88
C ASP A 31 -2.35 -12.75 -7.27
N ASP A 32 -3.19 -13.05 -8.27
CA ASP A 32 -2.83 -13.51 -9.61
C ASP A 32 -2.83 -12.40 -10.67
N THR A 33 -3.19 -11.17 -10.30
CA THR A 33 -3.06 -10.02 -11.20
C THR A 33 -1.61 -9.80 -11.63
N THR A 34 -1.42 -9.27 -12.84
CA THR A 34 -0.08 -9.04 -13.42
C THR A 34 0.85 -8.26 -12.49
N ASN A 35 0.33 -7.22 -11.83
CA ASN A 35 1.11 -6.38 -10.92
C ASN A 35 1.44 -7.13 -9.61
N ALA A 36 0.47 -7.82 -9.00
CA ALA A 36 0.70 -8.60 -7.78
C ALA A 36 1.71 -9.72 -8.01
N VAL A 37 1.57 -10.47 -9.11
CA VAL A 37 2.51 -11.52 -9.50
C VAL A 37 3.91 -10.95 -9.74
N SER A 38 4.01 -9.82 -10.45
CA SER A 38 5.30 -9.18 -10.73
C SER A 38 6.04 -8.79 -9.44
N ILE A 39 5.34 -8.15 -8.51
CA ILE A 39 5.92 -7.70 -7.23
C ILE A 39 6.27 -8.89 -6.33
N ARG A 40 5.37 -9.88 -6.21
CA ARG A 40 5.63 -11.08 -5.40
C ARG A 40 6.86 -11.84 -5.91
N ARG A 41 6.96 -12.05 -7.23
CA ARG A 41 8.14 -12.68 -7.86
C ARG A 41 9.41 -11.87 -7.68
N PHE A 42 9.31 -10.54 -7.74
CA PHE A 42 10.44 -9.66 -7.47
C PHE A 42 10.99 -9.94 -6.07
N PHE A 43 10.17 -9.86 -5.02
CA PHE A 43 10.62 -10.11 -3.64
C PHE A 43 11.07 -11.54 -3.39
N ALA A 44 10.36 -12.54 -3.91
CA ALA A 44 10.79 -13.93 -3.83
C ALA A 44 12.20 -14.11 -4.42
N ARG A 45 12.51 -13.41 -5.52
CA ARG A 45 13.82 -13.48 -6.17
C ARG A 45 14.91 -12.68 -5.44
N VAL A 46 14.61 -11.45 -5.01
CA VAL A 46 15.65 -10.54 -4.48
C VAL A 46 15.88 -10.67 -2.98
N ALA A 47 14.85 -11.08 -2.23
CA ALA A 47 14.90 -11.22 -0.78
C ALA A 47 14.86 -12.69 -0.32
N GLY A 48 14.49 -13.64 -1.20
CA GLY A 48 14.45 -15.07 -0.85
C GLY A 48 13.37 -15.43 0.17
N VAL A 49 12.38 -14.56 0.35
CA VAL A 49 11.32 -14.70 1.36
C VAL A 49 10.26 -15.73 0.95
N ALA A 50 9.62 -16.33 1.94
CA ALA A 50 8.43 -17.14 1.71
C ALA A 50 7.29 -16.26 1.17
N THR A 51 6.43 -16.83 0.33
CA THR A 51 5.25 -16.12 -0.18
C THR A 51 4.00 -16.97 -0.02
N THR A 52 2.86 -16.34 0.27
CA THR A 52 1.58 -17.02 0.46
C THR A 52 0.43 -16.25 -0.23
N GLU A 53 -0.64 -16.97 -0.54
CA GLU A 53 -1.93 -16.39 -0.94
C GLU A 53 -2.93 -16.38 0.24
N SER A 54 -2.56 -16.98 1.38
CA SER A 54 -3.38 -16.98 2.61
C SER A 54 -3.13 -15.73 3.43
N THR A 55 -4.19 -14.93 3.66
CA THR A 55 -4.12 -13.75 4.54
C THR A 55 -3.67 -14.12 5.96
N ARG A 56 -4.00 -15.31 6.46
CA ARG A 56 -3.67 -15.72 7.85
C ARG A 56 -2.19 -16.02 8.04
N GLU A 57 -1.54 -16.50 7.00
CA GLU A 57 -0.14 -16.93 7.01
C GLU A 57 0.83 -15.77 6.75
N ALA A 58 0.38 -14.70 6.10
CA ALA A 58 1.23 -13.56 5.80
C ALA A 58 1.71 -12.85 7.07
N SER A 59 2.96 -12.41 7.10
CA SER A 59 3.45 -11.40 8.06
C SER A 59 3.36 -10.00 7.47
N ILE A 60 3.58 -9.87 6.16
CA ILE A 60 3.44 -8.61 5.41
C ILE A 60 2.48 -8.82 4.26
N ILE A 61 1.53 -7.90 4.10
CA ILE A 61 0.55 -7.87 3.02
C ILE A 61 0.72 -6.55 2.26
N GLN A 62 1.30 -6.61 1.07
CA GLN A 62 1.35 -5.46 0.17
C GLN A 62 0.11 -5.44 -0.71
N THR A 63 -0.64 -4.36 -0.69
CA THR A 63 -1.94 -4.27 -1.37
C THR A 63 -2.09 -3.03 -2.24
N ARG A 64 -2.86 -3.20 -3.32
CA ARG A 64 -3.45 -2.11 -4.10
C ARG A 64 -4.98 -2.21 -4.08
N HIS A 65 -5.61 -1.17 -3.54
CA HIS A 65 -7.07 -0.92 -3.53
C HIS A 65 -7.95 -1.81 -2.63
N ARG A 66 -7.42 -2.83 -1.93
CA ARG A 66 -8.25 -3.69 -1.06
C ARG A 66 -7.64 -3.94 0.31
N ILE A 67 -8.51 -4.08 1.30
CA ILE A 67 -8.22 -4.72 2.58
C ILE A 67 -8.79 -6.14 2.49
N PRO A 68 -8.05 -7.19 2.91
CA PRO A 68 -8.60 -8.54 2.97
C PRO A 68 -9.84 -8.62 3.86
N GLU A 69 -10.80 -9.48 3.49
CA GLU A 69 -12.00 -9.74 4.31
C GLU A 69 -11.69 -10.60 5.53
N THR A 70 -10.67 -11.45 5.43
CA THR A 70 -10.15 -12.20 6.57
C THR A 70 -9.59 -11.20 7.59
N PRO A 71 -10.05 -11.23 8.86
CA PRO A 71 -9.53 -10.33 9.88
C PRO A 71 -8.02 -10.45 10.03
N LEU A 72 -7.37 -9.29 10.13
CA LEU A 72 -5.94 -9.22 10.41
C LEU A 72 -5.67 -9.61 11.87
N ARG A 73 -4.50 -10.17 12.12
CA ARG A 73 -4.01 -10.47 13.46
C ARG A 73 -2.88 -9.52 13.85
N GLU A 74 -2.61 -9.46 15.14
CA GLU A 74 -1.45 -8.75 15.68
C GLU A 74 -0.14 -9.25 15.02
N GLY A 75 0.78 -8.31 14.79
CA GLY A 75 2.06 -8.56 14.14
C GLY A 75 2.01 -8.59 12.60
N GLN A 76 0.84 -8.51 11.97
CA GLN A 76 0.76 -8.33 10.52
C GLN A 76 0.95 -6.86 10.12
N VAL A 77 1.67 -6.62 9.03
CA VAL A 77 1.86 -5.28 8.45
C VAL A 77 1.15 -5.18 7.10
N MET A 78 0.26 -4.20 6.96
CA MET A 78 -0.38 -3.85 5.69
C MET A 78 0.38 -2.69 5.02
N VAL A 79 0.83 -2.90 3.78
CA VAL A 79 1.51 -1.87 2.98
C VAL A 79 0.61 -1.46 1.82
N TYR A 80 0.10 -0.23 1.85
CA TYR A 80 -0.81 0.30 0.83
C TYR A 80 -0.06 1.00 -0.31
N GLN A 81 -0.40 0.67 -1.55
CA GLN A 81 0.02 1.43 -2.72
C GLN A 81 -0.90 2.64 -2.90
N VAL A 82 -0.36 3.85 -2.70
CA VAL A 82 -1.11 5.11 -2.74
C VAL A 82 -0.69 5.93 -3.96
N PRO A 83 -1.52 6.07 -5.01
CA PRO A 83 -1.18 6.85 -6.20
C PRO A 83 -1.25 8.37 -5.97
N MET A 84 -2.17 8.83 -5.13
CA MET A 84 -2.33 10.23 -4.75
C MET A 84 -2.51 10.31 -3.23
N PRO A 85 -1.50 10.77 -2.47
CA PRO A 85 -1.55 10.77 -1.01
C PRO A 85 -2.29 11.96 -0.41
N GLU A 86 -2.56 13.00 -1.20
CA GLU A 86 -3.16 14.25 -0.76
C GLU A 86 -4.69 14.18 -0.87
N PRO A 87 -5.44 14.00 0.24
CA PRO A 87 -6.90 13.90 0.21
C PRO A 87 -7.59 15.19 -0.27
N LEU A 88 -6.95 16.35 -0.09
CA LEU A 88 -7.47 17.65 -0.52
C LEU A 88 -7.19 17.95 -2.00
N PHE A 89 -6.46 17.09 -2.72
CA PHE A 89 -5.97 17.39 -4.08
C PHE A 89 -7.08 17.80 -5.08
N LYS A 90 -8.29 17.22 -4.94
CA LYS A 90 -9.45 17.55 -5.79
C LYS A 90 -10.18 18.84 -5.39
N LEU A 91 -9.75 19.50 -4.31
CA LEU A 91 -10.31 20.74 -3.77
C LEU A 91 -9.29 21.87 -3.86
N GLU A 92 -8.05 21.56 -3.47
CA GLU A 92 -6.90 22.44 -3.54
C GLU A 92 -5.69 21.65 -4.06
N PRO A 93 -5.35 21.76 -5.35
CA PRO A 93 -4.26 20.98 -5.94
C PRO A 93 -2.86 21.51 -5.60
N ARG A 94 -2.75 22.72 -5.02
CA ARG A 94 -1.45 23.31 -4.67
C ARG A 94 -0.95 22.72 -3.36
N VAL A 95 0.15 21.99 -3.42
CA VAL A 95 0.79 21.36 -2.26
C VAL A 95 1.09 22.35 -1.13
N ALA A 96 1.51 23.58 -1.45
CA ALA A 96 1.77 24.60 -0.43
C ALA A 96 0.51 24.96 0.37
N GLU A 97 -0.64 25.06 -0.31
CA GLU A 97 -1.92 25.36 0.33
C GLU A 97 -2.47 24.15 1.08
N SER A 98 -2.46 22.95 0.48
CA SER A 98 -2.92 21.74 1.17
C SER A 98 -2.09 21.45 2.43
N THR A 99 -0.77 21.69 2.38
CA THR A 99 0.12 21.61 3.55
C THR A 99 -0.29 22.61 4.63
N ARG A 100 -0.59 23.86 4.27
CA ARG A 100 -1.07 24.88 5.21
C ARG A 100 -2.42 24.49 5.84
N LEU A 101 -3.36 23.97 5.04
CA LEU A 101 -4.66 23.49 5.52
C LEU A 101 -4.49 22.34 6.53
N HIS A 102 -3.65 21.35 6.20
CA HIS A 102 -3.29 20.26 7.13
C HIS A 102 -2.67 20.79 8.42
N ALA A 103 -1.73 21.75 8.33
CA ALA A 103 -1.05 22.33 9.49
C ALA A 103 -2.00 23.10 10.43
N LEU A 104 -3.08 23.66 9.89
CA LEU A 104 -4.09 24.39 10.66
C LEU A 104 -5.32 23.53 11.03
N ALA A 105 -5.32 22.24 10.65
CA ALA A 105 -6.49 21.36 10.74
C ALA A 105 -7.75 21.95 10.05
N ASP A 106 -7.56 22.74 9.00
CA ASP A 106 -8.63 23.41 8.28
C ASP A 106 -9.21 22.50 7.17
N TYR A 107 -10.13 21.64 7.56
CA TYR A 107 -10.80 20.68 6.67
C TYR A 107 -12.22 21.10 6.25
N GLY A 108 -12.59 22.37 6.45
CA GLY A 108 -13.92 22.88 6.11
C GLY A 108 -14.28 22.68 4.63
N LEU A 109 -13.29 22.79 3.73
CA LEU A 109 -13.46 22.54 2.30
C LEU A 109 -13.99 21.12 1.99
N MET A 110 -13.67 20.13 2.82
CA MET A 110 -14.20 18.78 2.63
C MET A 110 -15.69 18.70 2.97
N GLN A 111 -16.16 19.43 3.99
CA GLN A 111 -17.56 19.41 4.41
C GLN A 111 -18.50 20.07 3.40
N VAL A 112 -18.03 21.08 2.67
CA VAL A 112 -18.82 21.77 1.63
C VAL A 112 -19.01 20.92 0.38
N LYS A 113 -18.15 19.91 0.17
CA LYS A 113 -18.15 19.06 -1.03
C LYS A 113 -18.98 17.78 -0.89
N LEU A 114 -19.33 17.37 0.34
CA LEU A 114 -19.96 16.08 0.63
C LEU A 114 -21.40 15.99 0.13
#